data_AF-A0A1E4TGF2-F1
#
_entry.id   AF-A0A1E4TGF2-F1
#
_cell.length_a   1.000
_cell.length_b   1.000
_cell.length_c   1.000
_cell.angle_alpha   90.00
_cell.angle_beta   90.00
_cell.angle_gamma   90.00
#
_symmetry.space_group_name_H-M   'P 1'
#
loop_
_entity.id
_entity.type
_entity.pdbx_description
1 polymer ?
#
loop_
_entity_poly.entity_id
_entity_poly.type
_entity_poly.pdbx_seq_one_letter_code
_entity_poly.pdbx_strand_id
1 'polypeptide(L)'
;WKKNSGCGIAGSLCSLPETGETRNFKCGAGCIDSSNVYTPRIVGTQSILYDHLVVGTGTYRLDSFICAAAIHNNVISNTFGGCVTLKMTGSSTSFKGSTSNHISSYSFDSIFPFSFTLQPCQNRCTDFRFFIIFVNIVTLYILAYLIESADIACWLTMIVIYFTVSLVSDPPETLHAEDPIATLISISIKRLLPLLAVLFIVYKYILSFAINKYTSKFELLIEWITPIWIGAMFNFTFDKLPVDRFLLSDITSRPGSLLTICVTLIVLVVCIVIQLRAAMESKHFRFLVMFYSISLPVLVLIAIIAYPHLILRFHHYIIALYLLPSTMVHSRVTLVYQGILLGMCINGVARWGFASILETAALIRRDGPAQSMIPNIESIDVNDMTIHLKQIDGATSLTGFSLLLNDVEVYRGSEPSFQLPAFLESTELFGPYEDSTPWY
;
A
#
# COMPACT_ATOMS: atom_id res chain seq x y z
N TRP A 1 2.68 7.25 15.21
CA TRP A 1 3.89 7.97 14.79
C TRP A 1 3.77 8.44 13.34
N LYS A 2 4.22 9.66 13.02
CA LYS A 2 4.27 10.21 11.64
C LYS A 2 5.49 9.65 10.89
N LYS A 3 5.42 9.63 9.55
CA LYS A 3 6.54 9.21 8.68
C LYS A 3 7.76 10.12 8.86
N ASN A 4 8.96 9.59 8.58
CA ASN A 4 10.23 10.35 8.54
C ASN A 4 10.49 11.19 9.81
N SER A 5 10.28 10.61 10.99
CA SER A 5 10.42 11.30 12.28
C SER A 5 9.59 12.60 12.41
N GLY A 6 8.45 12.68 11.71
CA GLY A 6 7.58 13.86 11.74
C GLY A 6 6.89 14.12 13.08
N CYS A 7 7.07 13.26 14.08
CA CYS A 7 6.66 13.53 15.45
C CYS A 7 7.71 14.33 16.24
N GLY A 8 8.87 14.64 15.67
CA GLY A 8 9.91 15.41 16.36
C GLY A 8 10.57 14.65 17.51
N ILE A 9 11.47 15.35 18.20
CA ILE A 9 12.22 14.83 19.36
C ILE A 9 11.23 14.50 20.49
N ALA A 10 11.39 13.33 21.09
CA ALA A 10 10.51 12.75 22.11
C ALA A 10 9.02 12.67 21.71
N GLY A 11 8.72 12.75 20.41
CA GLY A 11 7.34 12.76 19.92
C GLY A 11 6.58 14.07 20.13
N SER A 12 7.26 15.17 20.46
CA SER A 12 6.68 16.48 20.80
C SER A 12 5.71 17.08 19.78
N LEU A 13 5.84 16.74 18.49
CA LEU A 13 4.98 17.23 17.39
C LEU A 13 3.80 16.31 17.07
N CYS A 14 3.63 15.23 17.83
CA CYS A 14 2.48 14.35 17.75
C CYS A 14 1.62 14.57 18.98
N SER A 15 0.32 14.83 18.77
CA SER A 15 -0.64 14.91 19.86
C SER A 15 -0.68 13.57 20.58
N LEU A 16 -0.26 13.58 21.84
CA LEU A 16 -0.18 12.39 22.66
C LEU A 16 -1.58 12.13 23.24
N PRO A 17 -2.14 10.94 23.03
CA PRO A 17 -3.45 10.61 23.54
C PRO A 17 -3.41 10.48 25.06
N GLU A 18 -4.50 10.87 25.74
CA GLU A 18 -4.55 10.84 27.19
C GLU A 18 -4.62 9.40 27.71
N THR A 19 -3.99 9.13 28.85
CA THR A 19 -4.08 7.80 29.47
C THR A 19 -5.52 7.53 29.90
N GLY A 20 -6.07 6.37 29.52
CA GLY A 20 -7.47 6.03 29.72
C GLY A 20 -8.40 6.47 28.60
N GLU A 21 -7.95 7.29 27.65
CA GLU A 21 -8.72 7.65 26.45
C GLU A 21 -9.08 6.38 25.67
N THR A 22 -10.33 6.31 25.21
CA THR A 22 -10.81 5.21 24.38
C THR A 22 -11.17 5.70 22.99
N ARG A 23 -10.79 4.94 21.97
CA ARG A 23 -11.11 5.22 20.57
C ARG A 23 -11.59 3.97 19.87
N ASN A 24 -12.65 4.11 19.09
CA ASN A 24 -13.18 3.00 18.30
C ASN A 24 -12.55 3.02 16.90
N PHE A 25 -12.09 1.86 16.46
CA PHE A 25 -11.50 1.66 15.14
C PHE A 25 -12.28 0.58 14.39
N LYS A 26 -12.46 0.78 13.08
CA LYS A 26 -13.03 -0.22 12.19
C LYS A 26 -11.91 -0.85 11.36
N CYS A 27 -11.76 -2.15 11.49
CA CYS A 27 -10.84 -2.98 10.73
C CYS A 27 -11.59 -3.72 9.62
N GLY A 28 -11.07 -3.61 8.41
CA GLY A 28 -11.68 -4.25 7.25
C GLY A 28 -11.49 -5.76 7.22
N ALA A 29 -12.29 -6.45 6.41
CA ALA A 29 -12.04 -7.84 6.07
C ALA A 29 -10.72 -7.97 5.28
N GLY A 30 -9.88 -8.94 5.63
CA GLY A 30 -8.54 -9.14 5.05
C GLY A 30 -7.51 -8.09 5.47
N CYS A 31 -7.71 -7.41 6.60
CA CYS A 31 -6.83 -6.32 7.06
C CYS A 31 -5.43 -6.77 7.50
N ILE A 32 -5.19 -8.07 7.69
CA ILE A 32 -3.87 -8.59 8.06
C ILE A 32 -2.81 -8.22 7.01
N ASP A 33 -3.14 -8.25 5.73
CA ASP A 33 -2.17 -7.98 4.66
C ASP A 33 -1.72 -6.52 4.63
N SER A 34 -2.60 -5.61 5.07
CA SER A 34 -2.29 -4.17 5.21
C SER A 34 -1.45 -3.84 6.44
N SER A 35 -1.16 -4.81 7.29
CA SER A 35 -0.37 -4.64 8.52
C SER A 35 1.11 -5.00 8.36
N ASN A 36 1.54 -5.35 7.15
CA ASN A 36 2.94 -5.60 6.86
C ASN A 36 3.74 -4.30 6.78
N VAL A 37 4.93 -4.29 7.38
CA VAL A 37 5.91 -3.23 7.15
C VAL A 37 6.71 -3.52 5.88
N TYR A 38 6.69 -2.59 4.94
CA TYR A 38 7.43 -2.70 3.67
C TYR A 38 8.76 -1.92 3.69
N THR A 39 9.10 -1.39 4.85
CA THR A 39 10.34 -0.67 5.13
C THR A 39 10.88 -1.22 6.45
N PRO A 40 12.20 -1.40 6.61
CA PRO A 40 12.76 -1.94 7.83
C PRO A 40 12.35 -1.10 9.04
N ARG A 41 11.69 -1.74 10.01
CA ARG A 41 11.32 -1.12 11.28
C ARG A 41 12.11 -1.75 12.42
N ILE A 42 12.79 -0.91 13.19
CA ILE A 42 13.57 -1.36 14.34
C ILE A 42 12.64 -1.47 15.54
N VAL A 43 12.71 -2.61 16.22
CA VAL A 43 12.09 -2.86 17.52
C VAL A 43 13.17 -3.42 18.42
N GLY A 44 13.75 -2.56 19.26
CA GLY A 44 14.92 -2.92 20.06
C GLY A 44 16.11 -3.34 19.18
N THR A 45 16.57 -4.57 19.30
CA THR A 45 17.68 -5.12 18.50
C THR A 45 17.24 -5.80 17.20
N GLN A 46 15.93 -5.86 16.95
CA GLN A 46 15.35 -6.60 15.83
C GLN A 46 14.94 -5.64 14.71
N SER A 47 15.14 -6.07 13.46
CA SER A 47 14.69 -5.35 12.27
C SER A 47 13.57 -6.14 11.61
N ILE A 48 12.38 -5.54 11.54
CA ILE A 48 11.16 -6.13 11.01
C ILE A 48 10.97 -5.65 9.58
N LEU A 49 10.84 -6.59 8.64
CA LEU A 49 10.60 -6.30 7.21
C LEU A 49 9.71 -7.40 6.62
N TYR A 50 8.70 -7.00 5.85
CA TYR A 50 7.68 -7.87 5.24
C TYR A 50 6.89 -8.71 6.24
N ASP A 51 6.73 -8.20 7.46
CA ASP A 51 5.99 -8.87 8.53
C ASP A 51 5.08 -7.88 9.28
N HIS A 52 4.16 -8.41 10.07
CA HIS A 52 3.21 -7.65 10.87
C HIS A 52 3.92 -6.92 12.02
N LEU A 53 3.87 -5.58 12.04
CA LEU A 53 4.39 -4.81 13.17
C LEU A 53 3.39 -4.88 14.32
N VAL A 54 3.57 -5.86 15.20
CA VAL A 54 2.83 -6.03 16.46
C VAL A 54 3.84 -6.28 17.56
N VAL A 55 3.87 -5.43 18.59
CA VAL A 55 4.82 -5.55 19.70
C VAL A 55 4.06 -5.66 21.01
N GLY A 56 4.25 -6.78 21.71
CA GLY A 56 3.55 -7.12 22.95
C GLY A 56 2.37 -8.08 22.82
N THR A 57 1.75 -8.38 23.96
CA THR A 57 0.62 -9.31 24.09
C THR A 57 -0.32 -8.80 25.18
N GLY A 58 -1.60 -8.62 24.85
CA GLY A 58 -2.59 -7.99 25.74
C GLY A 58 -2.42 -6.47 25.82
N THR A 59 -1.23 -6.03 26.22
CA THR A 59 -0.77 -4.64 26.12
C THR A 59 0.19 -4.53 24.94
N TYR A 60 -0.11 -3.63 24.01
CA TYR A 60 0.63 -3.44 22.77
C TYR A 60 1.28 -2.06 22.74
N ARG A 61 2.46 -1.94 22.12
CA ARG A 61 3.07 -0.61 21.87
C ARG A 61 2.23 0.19 20.89
N LEU A 62 2.18 1.51 21.06
CA LEU A 62 1.37 2.42 20.25
C LEU A 62 1.73 2.45 18.74
N ASP A 63 2.94 2.02 18.38
CA ASP A 63 3.38 1.87 16.98
C ASP A 63 2.96 0.53 16.33
N SER A 64 2.30 -0.36 17.06
CA SER A 64 1.74 -1.60 16.51
C SER A 64 0.52 -1.34 15.62
N PHE A 65 0.36 -2.11 14.55
CA PHE A 65 -0.85 -2.04 13.72
C PHE A 65 -2.07 -2.53 14.49
N ILE A 66 -3.04 -1.62 14.71
CA ILE A 66 -4.23 -1.86 15.53
C ILE A 66 -5.02 -3.09 15.07
N CYS A 67 -5.23 -3.26 13.76
CA CYS A 67 -6.01 -4.39 13.24
C CYS A 67 -5.30 -5.74 13.38
N ALA A 68 -3.97 -5.77 13.22
CA ALA A 68 -3.18 -6.98 13.46
C ALA A 68 -3.15 -7.34 14.94
N ALA A 69 -2.93 -6.35 15.82
CA ALA A 69 -3.02 -6.52 17.26
C ALA A 69 -4.41 -7.02 17.71
N ALA A 70 -5.48 -6.55 17.06
CA ALA A 70 -6.85 -6.98 17.34
C ALA A 70 -7.12 -8.44 16.93
N ILE A 71 -6.59 -8.88 15.79
CA ILE A 71 -6.65 -10.28 15.37
C ILE A 71 -5.81 -11.13 16.32
N HIS A 72 -4.58 -10.69 16.63
CA HIS A 72 -3.69 -11.36 17.58
C HIS A 72 -4.36 -11.55 18.96
N ASN A 73 -5.03 -10.51 19.47
CA ASN A 73 -5.76 -10.54 20.75
C ASN A 73 -7.15 -11.21 20.67
N ASN A 74 -7.50 -11.85 19.55
CA ASN A 74 -8.77 -12.52 19.33
C ASN A 74 -10.02 -11.64 19.51
N VAL A 75 -9.90 -10.34 19.26
CA VAL A 75 -11.02 -9.38 19.35
C VAL A 75 -11.85 -9.39 18.05
N ILE A 76 -11.19 -9.58 16.91
CA ILE A 76 -11.81 -9.63 15.58
C ILE A 76 -11.23 -10.77 14.76
N SER A 77 -11.94 -11.15 13.70
CA SER A 77 -11.46 -12.13 12.72
C SER A 77 -10.86 -11.42 11.49
N ASN A 78 -9.83 -12.02 10.89
CA ASN A 78 -9.33 -11.53 9.60
C ASN A 78 -10.39 -11.66 8.49
N THR A 79 -11.24 -12.70 8.52
CA THR A 79 -12.22 -12.99 7.47
C THR A 79 -13.33 -11.95 7.37
N PHE A 80 -13.89 -11.52 8.51
CA PHE A 80 -15.04 -10.60 8.54
C PHE A 80 -14.67 -9.18 8.99
N GLY A 81 -13.41 -8.96 9.37
CA GLY A 81 -12.99 -7.74 10.03
C GLY A 81 -13.73 -7.54 11.35
N GLY A 82 -13.85 -6.29 11.78
CA GLY A 82 -14.58 -5.93 12.98
C GLY A 82 -14.37 -4.49 13.41
N CYS A 83 -15.16 -4.03 14.38
CA CYS A 83 -14.79 -2.84 15.15
C CYS A 83 -14.13 -3.24 16.47
N VAL A 84 -13.13 -2.47 16.88
CA VAL A 84 -12.40 -2.63 18.14
C VAL A 84 -12.34 -1.33 18.91
N THR A 85 -12.41 -1.43 20.24
CA THR A 85 -12.18 -0.30 21.13
C THR A 85 -10.75 -0.38 21.63
N LEU A 86 -9.96 0.62 21.28
CA LEU A 86 -8.61 0.81 21.77
C LEU A 86 -8.68 1.66 23.03
N LYS A 87 -8.06 1.19 24.12
CA LYS A 87 -7.90 1.94 25.37
C LYS A 87 -6.43 2.23 25.60
N MET A 88 -6.09 3.51 25.72
CA MET A 88 -4.72 3.95 26.02
C MET A 88 -4.37 3.63 27.47
N THR A 89 -3.20 3.03 27.69
CA THR A 89 -2.71 2.62 29.01
C THR A 89 -1.51 3.42 29.49
N GLY A 90 -1.01 4.37 28.69
CA GLY A 90 0.15 5.19 29.02
C GLY A 90 1.48 4.45 28.84
N SER A 91 2.52 4.87 29.57
CA SER A 91 3.84 4.22 29.53
C SER A 91 3.77 2.79 30.07
N SER A 92 4.47 1.87 29.42
CA SER A 92 4.60 0.49 29.89
C SER A 92 6.04 0.04 29.77
N THR A 93 6.47 -0.76 30.73
CA THR A 93 7.75 -1.44 30.73
C THR A 93 7.55 -2.87 30.23
N SER A 94 8.49 -3.36 29.42
CA SER A 94 8.56 -4.75 28.94
C SER A 94 7.29 -5.29 28.24
N PHE A 95 7.41 -5.54 26.94
CA PHE A 95 6.36 -6.11 26.12
C PHE A 95 6.72 -7.55 25.80
N LYS A 96 5.92 -8.50 26.28
CA LYS A 96 6.12 -9.92 25.98
C LYS A 96 5.51 -10.28 24.62
N GLY A 97 6.32 -10.81 23.71
CA GLY A 97 5.88 -11.36 22.44
C GLY A 97 5.23 -12.74 22.60
N SER A 98 4.27 -13.05 21.74
CA SER A 98 3.65 -14.37 21.63
C SER A 98 3.16 -14.61 20.20
N THR A 99 2.67 -15.81 19.92
CA THR A 99 2.03 -16.13 18.64
C THR A 99 0.59 -16.50 18.90
N SER A 100 -0.33 -15.81 18.25
CA SER A 100 -1.77 -16.04 18.35
C SER A 100 -2.45 -15.71 17.02
N ASN A 101 -3.43 -16.52 16.62
CA ASN A 101 -4.19 -16.33 15.38
C ASN A 101 -3.30 -16.14 14.13
N HIS A 102 -2.22 -16.91 14.03
CA HIS A 102 -1.21 -16.86 12.96
C HIS A 102 -0.44 -15.54 12.85
N ILE A 103 -0.49 -14.69 13.86
CA ILE A 103 0.31 -13.47 13.98
C ILE A 103 1.33 -13.71 15.09
N SER A 104 2.60 -13.45 14.81
CA SER A 104 3.66 -13.42 15.82
C SER A 104 3.88 -11.97 16.25
N SER A 105 3.80 -11.70 17.54
CA SER A 105 4.16 -10.42 18.11
C SER A 105 5.59 -10.43 18.65
N TYR A 106 6.24 -9.29 18.52
CA TYR A 106 7.62 -9.08 18.94
C TYR A 106 7.69 -8.76 20.43
N SER A 107 8.76 -9.20 21.07
CA SER A 107 9.08 -8.81 22.45
C SER A 107 9.89 -7.52 22.43
N PHE A 108 9.69 -6.66 23.42
CA PHE A 108 10.48 -5.46 23.62
C PHE A 108 10.73 -5.23 25.11
N ASP A 109 11.92 -5.59 25.57
CA ASP A 109 12.27 -5.55 26.99
C ASP A 109 12.84 -4.19 27.41
N SER A 110 12.05 -3.13 27.21
CA SER A 110 12.39 -1.79 27.64
C SER A 110 11.12 -0.95 27.84
N ILE A 111 11.29 0.30 28.25
CA ILE A 111 10.21 1.27 28.45
C ILE A 111 9.79 1.82 27.11
N PHE A 112 8.48 1.82 26.83
CA PHE A 112 7.93 2.52 25.68
C PHE A 112 6.87 3.53 26.15
N PRO A 113 6.88 4.78 25.63
CA PRO A 113 6.13 5.86 26.28
C PRO A 113 4.61 5.71 26.21
N PHE A 114 4.10 4.97 25.22
CA PHE A 114 2.67 4.76 25.04
C PHE A 114 2.32 3.34 24.63
N SER A 115 1.34 2.79 25.34
CA SER A 115 0.78 1.49 25.09
C SER A 115 -0.74 1.57 25.01
N PHE A 116 -1.33 0.54 24.42
CA PHE A 116 -2.77 0.38 24.39
C PHE A 116 -3.18 -1.07 24.63
N THR A 117 -4.42 -1.23 25.08
CA THR A 117 -5.13 -2.50 25.16
C THR A 117 -6.33 -2.48 24.24
N LEU A 118 -6.77 -3.65 23.82
CA LEU A 118 -7.89 -3.81 22.88
C LEU A 118 -9.04 -4.55 23.54
N GLN A 119 -10.24 -4.02 23.32
CA GLN A 119 -11.49 -4.60 23.80
C GLN A 119 -12.49 -4.72 22.65
N PRO A 120 -13.40 -5.72 22.70
CA PRO A 120 -14.52 -5.79 21.76
C PRO A 120 -15.39 -4.54 21.84
N CYS A 121 -15.81 -4.01 20.70
CA CYS A 121 -16.84 -2.97 20.69
C CYS A 121 -18.18 -3.52 21.19
N GLN A 122 -18.97 -2.67 21.86
CA GLN A 122 -20.31 -3.04 22.33
C GLN A 122 -21.26 -3.39 21.18
N ASN A 123 -21.11 -2.74 20.03
CA ASN A 123 -21.90 -3.00 18.83
C ASN A 123 -21.14 -3.87 17.83
N ARG A 124 -21.81 -4.92 17.35
CA ARG A 124 -21.26 -5.77 16.28
C ARG A 124 -21.16 -4.96 15.00
N CYS A 125 -19.94 -4.78 14.52
CA CYS A 125 -19.63 -4.04 13.30
C CYS A 125 -18.85 -4.98 12.39
N THR A 126 -19.56 -5.60 11.44
CA THR A 126 -18.99 -6.51 10.45
C THR A 126 -18.67 -5.75 9.17
N ASP A 127 -17.60 -6.12 8.48
CA ASP A 127 -17.29 -5.57 7.16
C ASP A 127 -18.08 -6.33 6.09
N PHE A 128 -18.98 -5.61 5.40
CA PHE A 128 -19.84 -6.17 4.35
C PHE A 128 -19.24 -6.08 2.95
N ARG A 129 -17.98 -5.66 2.77
CA ARG A 129 -17.40 -5.43 1.44
C ARG A 129 -17.52 -6.63 0.50
N PHE A 130 -17.23 -7.85 0.99
CA PHE A 130 -17.28 -9.05 0.16
C PHE A 130 -18.71 -9.41 -0.22
N PHE A 131 -19.67 -9.17 0.68
CA PHE A 131 -21.09 -9.34 0.39
C PHE A 131 -21.55 -8.34 -0.68
N ILE A 132 -21.17 -7.07 -0.56
CA ILE A 132 -21.52 -6.03 -1.53
C ILE A 132 -20.89 -6.33 -2.90
N ILE A 133 -19.61 -6.72 -2.93
CA ILE A 133 -18.92 -7.13 -4.17
C ILE A 133 -19.66 -8.32 -4.82
N PHE A 134 -20.02 -9.34 -4.03
CA PHE A 134 -20.76 -10.50 -4.52
C PHE A 134 -22.13 -10.10 -5.11
N VAL A 135 -22.91 -9.29 -4.41
CA VAL A 135 -24.20 -8.79 -4.89
C VAL A 135 -24.03 -7.98 -6.18
N ASN A 136 -23.00 -7.12 -6.26
CA ASN A 136 -22.71 -6.33 -7.46
C ASN A 136 -22.33 -7.22 -8.66
N ILE A 137 -21.52 -8.26 -8.44
CA ILE A 137 -21.17 -9.25 -9.48
C ILE A 137 -22.43 -9.95 -9.97
N VAL A 138 -23.23 -10.53 -9.08
CA VAL A 138 -24.44 -11.29 -9.45
C VAL A 138 -25.45 -10.39 -10.18
N THR A 139 -25.69 -9.19 -9.64
CA THR A 139 -26.61 -8.21 -10.26
C THR A 139 -26.13 -7.82 -11.64
N LEU A 140 -24.82 -7.56 -11.80
CA LEU A 140 -24.27 -7.19 -13.10
C LEU A 140 -24.35 -8.35 -14.11
N TYR A 141 -24.15 -9.59 -13.69
CA TYR A 141 -24.33 -10.76 -14.56
C TYR A 141 -25.76 -10.87 -15.08
N ILE A 142 -26.74 -10.71 -14.19
CA ILE A 142 -28.16 -10.73 -14.56
C ILE A 142 -28.45 -9.58 -15.54
N LEU A 143 -28.05 -8.36 -15.20
CA LEU A 143 -28.29 -7.19 -16.06
C LEU A 143 -27.60 -7.32 -17.41
N ALA A 144 -26.33 -7.74 -17.47
CA ALA A 144 -25.59 -7.92 -18.70
C ALA A 144 -26.18 -9.02 -19.60
N TYR A 145 -26.78 -10.05 -19.00
CA TYR A 145 -27.52 -11.06 -19.76
C TYR A 145 -28.83 -10.51 -20.34
N LEU A 146 -29.55 -9.66 -19.59
CA LEU A 146 -30.81 -9.08 -20.03
C LEU A 146 -30.63 -7.98 -21.08
N ILE A 147 -29.59 -7.16 -20.96
CA ILE A 147 -29.27 -6.09 -21.92
C ILE A 147 -28.97 -6.70 -23.30
N GLU A 148 -29.62 -6.17 -24.34
CA GLU A 148 -29.41 -6.62 -25.73
C GLU A 148 -28.14 -6.04 -26.34
N SER A 149 -27.83 -4.78 -26.02
CA SER A 149 -26.65 -4.09 -26.52
C SER A 149 -25.40 -4.44 -25.70
N ALA A 150 -24.43 -5.12 -26.33
CA ALA A 150 -23.14 -5.40 -25.72
C ALA A 150 -22.44 -4.11 -25.26
N ASP A 151 -22.55 -3.04 -26.04
CA ASP A 151 -22.00 -1.72 -25.74
C ASP A 151 -22.52 -1.17 -24.39
N ILE A 152 -23.84 -1.19 -24.19
CA ILE A 152 -24.48 -0.73 -22.96
C ILE A 152 -24.05 -1.61 -21.78
N ALA A 153 -24.03 -2.94 -21.97
CA ALA A 153 -23.60 -3.87 -20.92
C ALA A 153 -22.13 -3.62 -20.49
N CYS A 154 -21.25 -3.30 -21.44
CA CYS A 154 -19.85 -2.99 -21.18
C CYS A 154 -19.66 -1.67 -20.44
N TRP A 155 -20.36 -0.61 -20.86
CA TRP A 155 -20.33 0.67 -20.15
C TRP A 155 -20.88 0.55 -18.74
N LEU A 156 -22.03 -0.10 -18.56
CA LEU A 156 -22.60 -0.37 -17.24
C LEU A 156 -21.60 -1.12 -16.35
N THR A 157 -20.95 -2.15 -16.90
CA THR A 157 -19.93 -2.94 -16.20
C THR A 157 -18.77 -2.07 -15.72
N MET A 158 -18.19 -1.23 -16.59
CA MET A 158 -17.09 -0.34 -16.21
C MET A 158 -17.47 0.65 -15.10
N ILE A 159 -18.69 1.21 -15.15
CA ILE A 159 -19.19 2.15 -14.13
C ILE A 159 -19.44 1.44 -12.79
N VAL A 160 -20.12 0.29 -12.79
CA VAL A 160 -20.40 -0.47 -11.57
C VAL A 160 -19.10 -0.91 -10.90
N ILE A 161 -18.13 -1.38 -11.70
CA ILE A 161 -16.81 -1.77 -11.20
C ILE A 161 -16.10 -0.55 -10.61
N TYR A 162 -16.11 0.60 -11.29
CA TYR A 162 -15.47 1.81 -10.79
C TYR A 162 -15.97 2.22 -9.39
N PHE A 163 -17.29 2.23 -9.19
CA PHE A 163 -17.87 2.55 -7.89
C PHE A 163 -17.67 1.45 -6.86
N THR A 164 -17.67 0.18 -7.28
CA THR A 164 -17.34 -0.94 -6.38
C THR A 164 -15.92 -0.81 -5.86
N VAL A 165 -14.96 -0.43 -6.71
CA VAL A 165 -13.59 -0.20 -6.26
C VAL A 165 -13.49 1.03 -5.37
N SER A 166 -13.93 2.19 -5.86
CA SER A 166 -13.73 3.47 -5.20
C SER A 166 -14.48 3.62 -3.88
N LEU A 167 -15.58 2.90 -3.66
CA LEU A 167 -16.40 3.04 -2.46
C LEU A 167 -16.37 1.82 -1.53
N VAL A 168 -15.97 0.64 -2.02
CA VAL A 168 -16.14 -0.63 -1.28
C VAL A 168 -14.85 -1.45 -1.18
N SER A 169 -14.27 -1.87 -2.31
CA SER A 169 -13.19 -2.87 -2.27
C SER A 169 -11.85 -2.27 -1.83
N ASP A 170 -11.46 -1.16 -2.46
CA ASP A 170 -10.19 -0.46 -2.26
C ASP A 170 -10.42 1.06 -2.39
N PRO A 171 -11.14 1.67 -1.43
CA PRO A 171 -11.47 3.08 -1.48
C PRO A 171 -10.22 3.95 -1.27
N PRO A 172 -10.14 5.18 -1.84
CA PRO A 172 -9.12 6.17 -1.52
C PRO A 172 -8.97 6.43 -0.01
N GLU A 173 -7.77 6.80 0.44
CA GLU A 173 -7.51 7.06 1.86
C GLU A 173 -8.11 8.41 2.30
N THR A 174 -8.94 8.39 3.36
CA THR A 174 -9.64 9.57 3.90
C THR A 174 -9.46 9.72 5.42
N LEU A 175 -8.47 9.04 6.01
CA LEU A 175 -8.25 8.96 7.46
C LEU A 175 -8.02 10.30 8.17
N HIS A 176 -7.59 11.33 7.43
CA HIS A 176 -7.29 12.66 7.96
C HIS A 176 -8.33 13.72 7.57
N ALA A 177 -9.43 13.31 6.94
CA ALA A 177 -10.50 14.22 6.57
C ALA A 177 -11.47 14.45 7.74
N GLU A 178 -11.98 15.68 7.86
CA GLU A 178 -13.01 16.04 8.83
C GLU A 178 -14.30 15.25 8.60
N ASP A 179 -14.73 15.13 7.34
CA ASP A 179 -15.80 14.23 6.91
C ASP A 179 -15.24 13.18 5.94
N PRO A 180 -14.91 11.97 6.44
CA PRO A 180 -14.35 10.91 5.61
C PRO A 180 -15.28 10.44 4.49
N ILE A 181 -16.61 10.51 4.68
CA ILE A 181 -17.59 10.01 3.70
C ILE A 181 -17.75 11.02 2.57
N ALA A 182 -17.98 12.29 2.90
CA ALA A 182 -18.08 13.34 1.88
C ALA A 182 -16.77 13.46 1.08
N THR A 183 -15.63 13.34 1.77
CA THR A 183 -14.31 13.34 1.12
C THR A 183 -14.13 12.16 0.18
N LEU A 184 -14.55 10.96 0.60
CA LEU A 184 -14.49 9.75 -0.22
C LEU A 184 -15.30 9.92 -1.52
N ILE A 185 -16.53 10.43 -1.40
CA ILE A 185 -17.40 10.69 -2.56
C ILE A 185 -16.77 11.75 -3.46
N SER A 186 -16.29 12.86 -2.89
CA SER A 186 -15.65 13.94 -3.65
C SER A 186 -14.43 13.45 -4.45
N ILE A 187 -13.54 12.67 -3.83
CA ILE A 187 -12.37 12.09 -4.50
C ILE A 187 -12.80 11.12 -5.61
N SER A 188 -13.82 10.30 -5.37
CA SER A 188 -14.36 9.36 -6.36
C SER A 188 -14.92 10.10 -7.57
N ILE A 189 -15.78 11.11 -7.37
CA ILE A 189 -16.32 11.89 -8.50
C ILE A 189 -15.23 12.65 -9.26
N LYS A 190 -14.24 13.23 -8.55
CA LYS A 190 -13.08 13.92 -9.16
C LYS A 190 -12.32 13.01 -10.13
N ARG A 191 -12.17 11.73 -9.79
CA ARG A 191 -11.40 10.75 -10.59
C ARG A 191 -12.22 10.12 -11.72
N LEU A 192 -13.54 10.09 -11.59
CA LEU A 192 -14.44 9.48 -12.57
C LEU A 192 -14.39 10.18 -13.94
N LEU A 193 -14.54 11.51 -14.00
CA LEU A 193 -14.69 12.22 -15.28
C LEU A 193 -13.45 12.04 -16.21
N PRO A 194 -12.21 12.24 -15.75
CA PRO A 194 -11.05 11.99 -16.61
C PRO A 194 -10.92 10.51 -16.97
N LEU A 195 -11.30 9.58 -16.08
CA LEU A 195 -11.36 8.16 -16.39
C LEU A 195 -12.36 7.88 -17.50
N LEU A 196 -13.55 8.47 -17.50
CA LEU A 196 -14.54 8.30 -18.56
C LEU A 196 -14.01 8.75 -19.93
N ALA A 197 -13.22 9.83 -19.98
CA ALA A 197 -12.57 10.25 -21.22
C ALA A 197 -11.56 9.21 -21.73
N VAL A 198 -10.73 8.66 -20.84
CA VAL A 198 -9.78 7.58 -21.17
C VAL A 198 -10.52 6.32 -21.60
N LEU A 199 -11.53 5.89 -20.85
CA LEU A 199 -12.37 4.73 -21.17
C LEU A 199 -13.10 4.92 -22.48
N PHE A 200 -13.52 6.14 -22.84
CA PHE A 200 -14.16 6.42 -24.12
C PHE A 200 -13.19 6.23 -25.29
N ILE A 201 -11.94 6.69 -25.15
CA ILE A 201 -10.88 6.48 -26.16
C ILE A 201 -10.58 4.98 -26.29
N VAL A 202 -10.33 4.31 -25.16
CA VAL A 202 -10.08 2.86 -25.11
C VAL A 202 -11.26 2.11 -25.72
N TYR A 203 -12.48 2.50 -25.39
CA TYR A 203 -13.68 1.89 -25.92
C TYR A 203 -13.76 2.02 -27.45
N LYS A 204 -13.64 3.25 -27.93
CA LYS A 204 -13.78 3.58 -29.35
C LYS A 204 -12.72 2.91 -30.22
N TYR A 205 -11.46 2.93 -29.77
CA TYR A 205 -10.33 2.50 -30.60
C TYR A 205 -9.84 1.07 -30.32
N ILE A 206 -10.22 0.46 -29.19
CA ILE A 206 -9.72 -0.86 -28.80
C ILE A 206 -10.89 -1.84 -28.62
N LEU A 207 -11.80 -1.56 -27.69
CA LEU A 207 -12.85 -2.52 -27.32
C LEU A 207 -13.89 -2.71 -28.43
N SER A 208 -14.36 -1.63 -29.06
CA SER A 208 -15.45 -1.68 -30.05
C SER A 208 -15.19 -2.69 -31.18
N PHE A 209 -13.91 -2.89 -31.55
CA PHE A 209 -13.51 -3.86 -32.56
C PHE A 209 -13.67 -5.31 -32.13
N ALA A 210 -13.48 -5.60 -30.84
CA ALA A 210 -13.58 -6.91 -30.26
C ALA A 210 -15.03 -7.22 -29.84
N ILE A 211 -15.70 -6.25 -29.21
CA ILE A 211 -17.02 -6.42 -28.58
C ILE A 211 -18.15 -6.53 -29.61
N ASN A 212 -18.09 -5.80 -30.72
CA ASN A 212 -19.13 -5.89 -31.75
C ASN A 212 -19.13 -7.19 -32.55
N LYS A 213 -18.17 -8.09 -32.31
CA LYS A 213 -18.09 -9.39 -32.97
C LYS A 213 -18.64 -10.54 -32.13
N TYR A 214 -19.14 -10.26 -30.92
CA TYR A 214 -19.75 -11.29 -30.09
C TYR A 214 -21.01 -11.85 -30.73
N THR A 215 -21.07 -13.17 -30.79
CA THR A 215 -22.25 -13.88 -31.32
C THR A 215 -23.15 -14.38 -30.19
N SER A 216 -22.59 -14.65 -29.02
CA SER A 216 -23.35 -15.11 -27.85
C SER A 216 -23.15 -14.19 -26.65
N LYS A 217 -24.23 -13.98 -25.87
CA LYS A 217 -24.16 -13.27 -24.59
C LYS A 217 -23.26 -13.98 -23.58
N PHE A 218 -23.15 -15.31 -23.68
CA PHE A 218 -22.34 -16.11 -22.78
C PHE A 218 -20.83 -15.84 -22.94
N GLU A 219 -20.35 -15.62 -24.17
CA GLU A 219 -18.96 -15.21 -24.43
C GLU A 219 -18.65 -13.89 -23.73
N LEU A 220 -19.54 -12.88 -23.81
CA LEU A 220 -19.36 -11.60 -23.11
C LEU A 220 -19.29 -11.78 -21.58
N LEU A 221 -20.18 -12.57 -20.99
CA LEU A 221 -20.22 -12.80 -19.54
C LEU A 221 -18.94 -13.48 -19.04
N ILE A 222 -18.53 -14.58 -19.69
CA ILE A 222 -17.43 -15.41 -19.21
C ILE A 222 -16.06 -14.87 -19.65
N GLU A 223 -15.92 -14.48 -20.91
CA GLU A 223 -14.61 -14.13 -21.48
C GLU A 223 -14.25 -12.65 -21.27
N TRP A 224 -15.20 -11.78 -20.90
CA TRP A 224 -14.93 -10.35 -20.70
C TRP A 224 -15.41 -9.79 -19.36
N ILE A 225 -16.64 -10.06 -18.92
CA ILE A 225 -17.16 -9.56 -17.62
C ILE A 225 -16.48 -10.27 -16.44
N THR A 226 -16.23 -11.58 -16.51
CA THR A 226 -15.48 -12.27 -15.44
C THR A 226 -14.06 -11.69 -15.29
N PRO A 227 -13.27 -11.57 -16.37
CA PRO A 227 -11.87 -11.18 -16.23
C PRO A 227 -11.70 -9.70 -15.86
N ILE A 228 -12.63 -8.82 -16.24
CA ILE A 228 -12.61 -7.42 -15.76
C ILE A 228 -12.83 -7.31 -14.25
N TRP A 229 -13.67 -8.16 -13.65
CA TRP A 229 -13.79 -8.23 -12.19
C TRP A 229 -12.50 -8.73 -11.54
N ILE A 230 -11.83 -9.73 -12.12
CA ILE A 230 -10.53 -10.24 -11.62
C ILE A 230 -9.48 -9.12 -11.64
N GLY A 231 -9.39 -8.37 -12.73
CA GLY A 231 -8.51 -7.22 -12.87
C GLY A 231 -8.84 -6.09 -11.89
N ALA A 232 -10.14 -5.82 -11.68
CA ALA A 232 -10.60 -4.75 -10.82
C ALA A 232 -10.42 -5.05 -9.33
N MET A 233 -10.45 -6.32 -8.94
CA MET A 233 -10.13 -6.79 -7.59
C MET A 233 -8.62 -6.96 -7.38
N PHE A 234 -7.81 -6.07 -7.97
CA PHE A 234 -6.34 -6.13 -7.96
C PHE A 234 -5.77 -6.33 -6.55
N ASN A 235 -6.34 -5.63 -5.56
CA ASN A 235 -5.96 -5.69 -4.15
C ASN A 235 -6.22 -7.06 -3.49
N PHE A 236 -7.09 -7.90 -4.08
CA PHE A 236 -7.37 -9.27 -3.64
C PHE A 236 -6.75 -10.34 -4.54
N THR A 237 -6.32 -9.98 -5.75
CA THR A 237 -5.76 -10.92 -6.74
C THR A 237 -4.25 -10.74 -6.88
N PHE A 238 -3.82 -9.70 -7.60
CA PHE A 238 -2.43 -9.53 -8.01
C PHE A 238 -1.56 -8.87 -6.94
N ASP A 239 -2.10 -8.00 -6.08
CA ASP A 239 -1.33 -7.32 -5.01
C ASP A 239 -0.94 -8.27 -3.87
N LYS A 240 -1.55 -9.47 -3.81
CA LYS A 240 -1.18 -10.53 -2.87
C LYS A 240 0.09 -11.26 -3.26
N LEU A 241 0.55 -11.10 -4.50
CA LEU A 241 1.75 -11.74 -4.98
C LEU A 241 2.99 -11.15 -4.25
N PRO A 242 4.01 -11.96 -3.92
CA PRO A 242 5.18 -11.52 -3.16
C PRO A 242 6.17 -10.66 -3.98
N VAL A 243 5.68 -9.59 -4.59
CA VAL A 243 6.44 -8.64 -5.41
C VAL A 243 6.12 -7.22 -4.92
N ASP A 244 7.13 -6.36 -4.79
CA ASP A 244 6.96 -4.95 -4.42
C ASP A 244 7.59 -4.07 -5.50
N ARG A 245 8.80 -3.52 -5.26
CA ARG A 245 9.42 -2.52 -6.14
C ARG A 245 10.32 -3.08 -7.25
N PHE A 246 10.36 -4.40 -7.42
CA PHE A 246 11.31 -5.10 -8.30
C PHE A 246 12.79 -4.74 -8.05
N LEU A 247 13.12 -4.28 -6.84
CA LEU A 247 14.51 -4.05 -6.44
C LEU A 247 15.17 -5.38 -6.06
N LEU A 248 16.45 -5.54 -6.38
CA LEU A 248 17.19 -6.76 -6.03
C LEU A 248 17.14 -7.07 -4.53
N SER A 249 17.21 -6.04 -3.68
CA SER A 249 17.07 -6.16 -2.23
C SER A 249 15.73 -6.75 -1.80
N ASP A 250 14.64 -6.38 -2.47
CA ASP A 250 13.29 -6.82 -2.14
C ASP A 250 13.07 -8.27 -2.61
N ILE A 251 13.68 -8.66 -3.73
CA ILE A 251 13.62 -10.02 -4.29
C ILE A 251 14.32 -11.04 -3.38
N THR A 252 15.44 -10.66 -2.78
CA THR A 252 16.21 -11.56 -1.90
C THR A 252 15.67 -11.64 -0.49
N SER A 253 15.03 -10.58 0.01
CA SER A 253 14.53 -10.52 1.40
C SER A 253 13.08 -10.97 1.57
N ARG A 254 12.25 -10.98 0.51
CA ARG A 254 10.85 -11.43 0.59
C ARG A 254 10.70 -12.90 0.20
N PRO A 255 10.22 -13.78 1.10
CA PRO A 255 9.95 -15.18 0.77
C PRO A 255 9.01 -15.33 -0.42
N GLY A 256 9.34 -16.22 -1.36
CA GLY A 256 8.53 -16.52 -2.54
C GLY A 256 8.66 -15.54 -3.71
N SER A 257 9.36 -14.41 -3.55
CA SER A 257 9.45 -13.38 -4.59
C SER A 257 10.06 -13.90 -5.90
N LEU A 258 11.18 -14.62 -5.82
CA LEU A 258 11.86 -15.21 -6.98
C LEU A 258 10.93 -16.15 -7.78
N LEU A 259 10.24 -17.06 -7.09
CA LEU A 259 9.31 -18.01 -7.71
C LEU A 259 8.19 -17.26 -8.42
N THR A 260 7.58 -16.28 -7.76
CA THR A 260 6.50 -15.47 -8.33
C THR A 260 6.96 -14.70 -9.56
N ILE A 261 8.16 -14.12 -9.56
CA ILE A 261 8.72 -13.42 -10.72
C ILE A 261 8.91 -14.40 -11.89
N CYS A 262 9.53 -15.56 -11.65
CA CYS A 262 9.76 -16.56 -12.69
C CYS A 262 8.43 -17.05 -13.32
N VAL A 263 7.45 -17.41 -12.48
CA VAL A 263 6.13 -17.86 -12.96
C VAL A 263 5.42 -16.74 -13.72
N THR A 264 5.45 -15.51 -13.21
CA THR A 264 4.84 -14.36 -13.88
C THR A 264 5.47 -14.10 -15.25
N LEU A 265 6.80 -14.17 -15.35
CA LEU A 265 7.52 -14.02 -16.62
C LEU A 265 7.13 -15.12 -17.62
N ILE A 266 7.03 -16.37 -17.19
CA ILE A 266 6.59 -17.48 -18.04
C ILE A 266 5.17 -17.22 -18.56
N VAL A 267 4.23 -16.86 -17.69
CA VAL A 267 2.85 -16.53 -18.08
C VAL A 267 2.82 -15.36 -19.06
N LEU A 268 3.57 -14.29 -18.80
CA LEU A 268 3.66 -13.14 -19.70
C LEU A 268 4.21 -13.50 -21.08
N VAL A 269 5.25 -14.33 -21.15
CA VAL A 269 5.81 -14.83 -22.43
C VAL A 269 4.75 -15.63 -23.19
N VAL A 270 4.02 -16.51 -22.52
CA VAL A 270 2.92 -17.28 -23.14
C VAL A 270 1.83 -16.33 -23.67
N CYS A 271 1.41 -15.34 -22.88
CA CYS A 271 0.44 -14.33 -23.30
C CYS A 271 0.93 -13.55 -24.54
N ILE A 272 2.20 -13.14 -24.55
CA ILE A 272 2.82 -12.44 -25.68
C ILE A 272 2.82 -13.32 -26.93
N VAL A 273 3.21 -14.59 -26.83
CA VAL A 273 3.22 -15.50 -27.99
C VAL A 273 1.81 -15.69 -28.55
N ILE A 274 0.81 -15.86 -27.69
CA ILE A 274 -0.60 -15.98 -28.11
C ILE A 274 -1.06 -14.69 -28.82
N GLN A 275 -0.79 -13.52 -28.23
CA GLN A 275 -1.16 -12.24 -28.84
C GLN A 275 -0.41 -11.96 -30.14
N LEU A 276 0.86 -12.34 -30.26
CA LEU A 276 1.63 -12.18 -31.49
C LEU A 276 1.07 -13.06 -32.61
N ARG A 277 0.71 -14.32 -32.32
CA ARG A 277 0.06 -15.20 -33.31
C ARG A 277 -1.27 -14.61 -33.77
N ALA A 278 -2.12 -14.19 -32.83
CA ALA A 278 -3.39 -13.55 -33.17
C ALA A 278 -3.20 -12.22 -33.93
N ALA A 279 -2.14 -11.48 -33.61
CA ALA A 279 -1.82 -10.23 -34.28
C ALA A 279 -1.33 -10.44 -35.72
N MET A 280 -0.52 -11.48 -35.99
CA MET A 280 -0.02 -11.81 -37.33
C MET A 280 -1.14 -12.02 -38.35
N GLU A 281 -2.28 -12.56 -37.90
CA GLU A 281 -3.47 -12.77 -38.74
C GLU A 281 -4.35 -11.51 -38.85
N SER A 282 -4.00 -10.43 -38.13
CA SER A 282 -4.78 -9.20 -38.06
C SER A 282 -4.22 -8.11 -38.97
N LYS A 283 -5.10 -7.23 -39.44
CA LYS A 283 -4.72 -6.00 -40.15
C LYS A 283 -3.92 -4.99 -39.29
N HIS A 284 -3.87 -5.19 -37.97
CA HIS A 284 -3.20 -4.29 -37.03
C HIS A 284 -1.76 -4.70 -36.70
N PHE A 285 -1.27 -5.84 -37.21
CA PHE A 285 0.06 -6.36 -36.90
C PHE A 285 1.17 -5.30 -37.01
N ARG A 286 1.25 -4.66 -38.18
CA ARG A 286 2.28 -3.64 -38.47
C ARG A 286 2.19 -2.45 -37.51
N PHE A 287 0.97 -2.00 -37.21
CA PHE A 287 0.76 -0.92 -36.24
C PHE A 287 1.25 -1.33 -34.85
N LEU A 288 0.90 -2.51 -34.37
CA LEU A 288 1.29 -2.99 -33.04
C LEU A 288 2.81 -3.16 -32.91
N VAL A 289 3.45 -3.77 -33.90
CA VAL A 289 4.91 -3.94 -33.91
C VAL A 289 5.60 -2.57 -33.89
N MET A 290 5.16 -1.62 -34.73
CA MET A 290 5.74 -0.27 -34.73
C MET A 290 5.49 0.46 -33.41
N PHE A 291 4.26 0.39 -32.88
CA PHE A 291 3.89 1.04 -31.62
C PHE A 291 4.79 0.56 -30.48
N TYR A 292 4.95 -0.74 -30.27
CA TYR A 292 5.77 -1.28 -29.19
C TYR A 292 7.28 -1.11 -29.44
N SER A 293 7.74 -1.27 -30.69
CA SER A 293 9.16 -1.10 -31.03
C SER A 293 9.64 0.34 -30.92
N ILE A 294 8.74 1.33 -31.03
CA ILE A 294 9.07 2.75 -30.89
C ILE A 294 8.83 3.24 -29.46
N SER A 295 7.67 2.93 -28.88
CA SER A 295 7.29 3.48 -27.57
C SER A 295 8.14 2.94 -26.42
N LEU A 296 8.55 1.66 -26.47
CA LEU A 296 9.35 1.07 -25.39
C LEU A 296 10.76 1.71 -25.29
N PRO A 297 11.54 1.88 -26.38
CA PRO A 297 12.78 2.64 -26.33
C PRO A 297 12.61 4.08 -25.89
N VAL A 298 11.52 4.76 -26.29
CA VAL A 298 11.23 6.12 -25.85
C VAL A 298 10.99 6.19 -24.34
N LEU A 299 10.23 5.26 -23.78
CA LEU A 299 10.02 5.18 -22.32
C LEU A 299 11.33 4.91 -21.57
N VAL A 300 12.18 4.02 -22.09
CA VAL A 300 13.51 3.75 -21.52
C VAL A 300 14.40 4.99 -21.61
N LEU A 301 14.38 5.70 -22.74
CA LEU A 301 15.14 6.94 -22.91
C LEU A 301 14.69 8.03 -21.95
N ILE A 302 13.37 8.20 -21.76
CA ILE A 302 12.81 9.13 -20.76
C ILE A 302 13.32 8.75 -19.37
N ALA A 303 13.35 7.46 -19.03
CA ALA A 303 13.85 7.01 -17.74
C ALA A 303 15.36 7.30 -17.53
N ILE A 304 16.17 7.22 -18.60
CA ILE A 304 17.60 7.52 -18.57
C ILE A 304 17.86 9.03 -18.51
N ILE A 305 17.11 9.83 -19.26
CA ILE A 305 17.26 11.30 -19.32
C ILE A 305 16.61 11.99 -18.11
N ALA A 306 15.65 11.33 -17.47
CA ALA A 306 14.99 11.86 -16.29
C ALA A 306 16.03 12.33 -15.29
N TYR A 307 15.78 13.52 -14.72
CA TYR A 307 16.61 14.13 -13.69
C TYR A 307 17.00 13.08 -12.63
N PRO A 308 18.25 13.03 -12.13
CA PRO A 308 18.79 11.93 -11.31
C PRO A 308 18.00 11.58 -10.04
N HIS A 309 17.03 12.41 -9.65
CA HIS A 309 16.16 12.19 -8.50
C HIS A 309 14.74 11.70 -8.88
N LEU A 310 14.47 11.47 -10.17
CA LEU A 310 13.24 10.87 -10.70
C LEU A 310 13.49 9.40 -11.06
N ILE A 311 12.51 8.58 -10.74
CA ILE A 311 12.51 7.15 -10.99
C ILE A 311 11.24 6.81 -11.77
N LEU A 312 11.40 5.96 -12.79
CA LEU A 312 10.28 5.44 -13.56
C LEU A 312 9.48 4.44 -12.71
N ARG A 313 8.21 4.75 -12.44
CA ARG A 313 7.30 3.88 -11.69
C ARG A 313 6.08 3.54 -12.52
N PHE A 314 5.99 2.28 -12.91
CA PHE A 314 4.83 1.77 -13.63
C PHE A 314 3.74 1.34 -12.65
N HIS A 315 2.79 2.24 -12.40
CA HIS A 315 1.53 1.88 -11.75
C HIS A 315 0.75 0.89 -12.62
N HIS A 316 0.01 -0.04 -12.01
CA HIS A 316 -0.71 -1.10 -12.73
C HIS A 316 -1.72 -0.55 -13.74
N TYR A 317 -2.29 0.63 -13.52
CA TYR A 317 -3.16 1.26 -14.51
C TYR A 317 -2.40 1.75 -15.76
N ILE A 318 -1.15 2.20 -15.61
CA ILE A 318 -0.29 2.61 -16.74
C ILE A 318 0.11 1.36 -17.53
N ILE A 319 0.49 0.30 -16.83
CA ILE A 319 0.81 -1.01 -17.43
C ILE A 319 -0.39 -1.48 -18.25
N ALA A 320 -1.59 -1.44 -17.66
CA ALA A 320 -2.82 -1.80 -18.34
C ALA A 320 -3.07 -0.98 -19.61
N LEU A 321 -3.02 0.36 -19.52
CA LEU A 321 -3.20 1.24 -20.67
C LEU A 321 -2.16 1.02 -21.77
N TYR A 322 -0.91 0.73 -21.40
CA TYR A 322 0.17 0.46 -22.35
C TYR A 322 0.01 -0.89 -23.06
N LEU A 323 -0.53 -1.91 -22.37
CA LEU A 323 -0.74 -3.25 -22.93
C LEU A 323 -2.08 -3.40 -23.67
N LEU A 324 -3.09 -2.58 -23.36
CA LEU A 324 -4.42 -2.65 -23.99
C LEU A 324 -4.40 -2.62 -25.54
N PRO A 325 -3.57 -1.80 -26.22
CA PRO A 325 -3.46 -1.83 -27.68
C PRO A 325 -3.14 -3.22 -28.24
N SER A 326 -2.36 -4.06 -27.53
CA SER A 326 -2.09 -5.45 -27.95
C SER A 326 -3.35 -6.31 -28.05
N THR A 327 -4.47 -5.86 -27.48
CA THR A 327 -5.78 -6.53 -27.54
C THR A 327 -6.65 -6.08 -28.71
N MET A 328 -6.13 -5.25 -29.63
CA MET A 328 -6.80 -4.85 -30.88
C MET A 328 -6.84 -5.98 -31.95
N VAL A 329 -6.96 -7.23 -31.49
CA VAL A 329 -6.96 -8.44 -32.31
C VAL A 329 -8.11 -9.32 -31.88
N HIS A 330 -8.70 -10.06 -32.81
CA HIS A 330 -9.89 -10.86 -32.51
C HIS A 330 -9.49 -12.28 -32.12
N SER A 331 -9.55 -12.59 -30.83
CA SER A 331 -9.49 -13.96 -30.31
C SER A 331 -10.21 -14.04 -28.96
N ARG A 332 -10.72 -15.21 -28.59
CA ARG A 332 -11.37 -15.43 -27.28
C ARG A 332 -10.45 -15.09 -26.11
N VAL A 333 -9.19 -15.49 -26.22
CA VAL A 333 -8.16 -15.21 -25.22
C VAL A 333 -7.86 -13.71 -25.10
N THR A 334 -7.91 -12.97 -26.22
CA THR A 334 -7.73 -11.52 -26.22
C THR A 334 -8.75 -10.81 -25.35
N LEU A 335 -9.99 -11.31 -25.29
CA LEU A 335 -11.06 -10.73 -24.50
C LEU A 335 -10.80 -10.86 -23.01
N VAL A 336 -10.25 -12.01 -22.60
CA VAL A 336 -9.82 -12.26 -21.23
C VAL A 336 -8.73 -11.27 -20.85
N TYR A 337 -7.72 -11.08 -21.70
CA TYR A 337 -6.66 -10.10 -21.47
C TYR A 337 -7.20 -8.67 -21.43
N GLN A 338 -8.09 -8.32 -22.36
CA GLN A 338 -8.71 -7.01 -22.41
C GLN A 338 -9.51 -6.72 -21.13
N GLY A 339 -10.29 -7.68 -20.65
CA GLY A 339 -11.03 -7.58 -19.39
C GLY A 339 -10.09 -7.34 -18.22
N ILE A 340 -9.09 -8.21 -18.02
CA ILE A 340 -8.13 -8.09 -16.91
C ILE A 340 -7.43 -6.72 -16.93
N LEU A 341 -6.87 -6.32 -18.07
CA LEU A 341 -6.16 -5.03 -18.20
C LEU A 341 -7.10 -3.86 -17.91
N LEU A 342 -8.33 -3.88 -18.43
CA LEU A 342 -9.28 -2.81 -18.18
C LEU A 342 -9.68 -2.71 -16.71
N GLY A 343 -9.88 -3.86 -16.06
CA GLY A 343 -10.15 -3.94 -14.62
C GLY A 343 -9.00 -3.36 -13.80
N MET A 344 -7.76 -3.74 -14.13
CA MET A 344 -6.55 -3.19 -13.52
C MET A 344 -6.46 -1.67 -13.69
N CYS A 345 -6.80 -1.16 -14.88
CA CYS A 345 -6.84 0.27 -15.16
C CYS A 345 -7.86 0.99 -14.28
N ILE A 346 -9.09 0.49 -14.23
CA ILE A 346 -10.17 1.06 -13.42
C ILE A 346 -9.78 1.05 -11.95
N ASN A 347 -9.24 -0.07 -11.44
CA ASN A 347 -8.81 -0.18 -10.05
C ASN A 347 -7.75 0.87 -9.69
N GLY A 348 -6.66 0.96 -10.48
CA GLY A 348 -5.57 1.86 -10.16
C GLY A 348 -5.99 3.33 -10.19
N VAL A 349 -6.82 3.73 -11.16
CA VAL A 349 -7.35 5.10 -11.21
C VAL A 349 -8.37 5.36 -10.09
N ALA A 350 -9.22 4.39 -9.75
CA ALA A 350 -10.18 4.53 -8.65
C ALA A 350 -9.49 4.74 -7.30
N ARG A 351 -8.49 3.91 -6.96
CA ARG A 351 -7.77 3.96 -5.68
C ARG A 351 -6.73 5.07 -5.59
N TRP A 352 -5.92 5.26 -6.62
CA TRP A 352 -4.76 6.17 -6.59
C TRP A 352 -4.94 7.43 -7.45
N GLY A 353 -5.87 7.43 -8.40
CA GLY A 353 -5.99 8.48 -9.41
C GLY A 353 -4.96 8.32 -10.54
N PHE A 354 -4.77 9.38 -11.31
CA PHE A 354 -3.77 9.42 -12.40
C PHE A 354 -2.38 9.74 -11.83
N ALA A 355 -1.78 8.77 -11.13
CA ALA A 355 -0.45 8.90 -10.55
C ALA A 355 0.65 9.09 -11.60
N SER A 356 1.73 9.79 -11.27
CA SER A 356 2.78 10.05 -12.24
C SER A 356 3.51 8.75 -12.65
N ILE A 357 3.96 8.69 -13.91
CA ILE A 357 4.90 7.67 -14.39
C ILE A 357 6.34 7.95 -13.91
N LEU A 358 6.66 9.21 -13.61
CA LEU A 358 7.93 9.65 -13.04
C LEU A 358 7.70 10.14 -11.60
N GLU A 359 8.24 9.42 -10.63
CA GLU A 359 8.13 9.77 -9.20
C GLU A 359 9.51 10.06 -8.61
N THR A 360 9.54 10.81 -7.51
CA THR A 360 10.80 11.08 -6.82
C THR A 360 11.28 9.85 -6.05
N ALA A 361 12.60 9.70 -5.91
CA ALA A 361 13.19 8.64 -5.09
C ALA A 361 12.66 8.63 -3.64
N ALA A 362 12.32 9.80 -3.10
CA ALA A 362 11.71 9.94 -1.79
C ALA A 362 10.32 9.29 -1.69
N LEU A 363 9.48 9.40 -2.72
CA LEU A 363 8.16 8.76 -2.75
C LEU A 363 8.27 7.23 -2.80
N ILE A 364 9.24 6.70 -3.55
CA ILE A 364 9.48 5.24 -3.68
C ILE A 364 10.11 4.65 -2.42
N ARG A 365 10.95 5.43 -1.72
CA ARG A 365 11.51 5.05 -0.42
C ARG A 365 10.43 4.91 0.65
N ARG A 366 9.24 5.49 0.45
CA ARG A 366 8.13 5.56 1.43
C ARG A 366 8.64 6.24 2.71
N ASP A 367 8.60 5.53 3.82
CA ASP A 367 9.11 5.91 5.15
C ASP A 367 10.38 5.13 5.54
N GLY A 368 11.04 4.52 4.55
CA GLY A 368 12.25 3.73 4.77
C GLY A 368 13.48 4.58 5.07
N PRO A 369 14.51 3.98 5.68
CA PRO A 369 15.72 4.69 6.08
C PRO A 369 16.39 5.30 4.86
N ALA A 370 16.90 6.53 5.03
CA ALA A 370 17.60 7.28 3.99
C ALA A 370 19.02 6.75 3.67
N GLN A 371 19.36 5.54 4.15
CA GLN A 371 20.70 4.97 4.12
C GLN A 371 21.76 5.91 4.71
N SER A 372 21.40 6.60 5.80
CA SER A 372 22.38 7.36 6.58
C SER A 372 23.43 6.43 7.18
N MET A 373 24.65 6.93 7.34
CA MET A 373 25.69 6.22 8.08
C MET A 373 25.25 6.00 9.52
N ILE A 374 25.47 4.79 10.04
CA ILE A 374 25.19 4.45 11.45
C ILE A 374 26.53 4.45 12.19
N PRO A 375 26.78 5.41 13.10
CA PRO A 375 28.01 5.46 13.87
C PRO A 375 28.07 4.34 14.91
N ASN A 376 29.29 3.88 15.22
CA ASN A 376 29.51 2.99 16.36
C ASN A 376 29.67 3.81 17.64
N ILE A 377 29.16 3.29 18.75
CA ILE A 377 29.41 3.86 20.08
C ILE A 377 30.87 3.58 20.46
N GLU A 378 31.61 4.62 20.84
CA GLU A 378 32.99 4.53 21.30
C GLU A 378 33.04 4.24 22.80
N SER A 379 32.33 5.05 23.59
CA SER A 379 32.24 4.90 25.04
C SER A 379 30.92 5.44 25.58
N ILE A 380 30.54 4.93 26.75
CA ILE A 380 29.43 5.44 27.55
C ILE A 380 30.01 5.80 28.91
N ASP A 381 30.04 7.09 29.23
CA ASP A 381 30.34 7.55 30.58
C ASP A 381 29.09 7.35 31.44
N VAL A 382 29.19 6.41 32.38
CA VAL A 382 28.06 6.01 33.25
C VAL A 382 27.79 7.06 34.34
N ASN A 383 28.77 7.91 34.69
CA ASN A 383 28.59 8.90 35.75
C ASN A 383 27.66 10.04 35.31
N ASP A 384 27.87 10.52 34.08
CA ASP A 384 27.09 11.62 33.50
C ASP A 384 26.13 11.14 32.40
N MET A 385 25.99 9.82 32.21
CA MET A 385 25.20 9.17 31.15
C MET A 385 25.48 9.73 29.75
N THR A 386 26.73 10.06 29.46
CA THR A 386 27.15 10.64 28.18
C THR A 386 27.62 9.56 27.24
N ILE A 387 27.08 9.54 26.03
CA ILE A 387 27.48 8.61 24.98
C ILE A 387 28.36 9.36 23.99
N HIS A 388 29.54 8.80 23.72
CA HIS A 388 30.47 9.28 22.71
C HIS A 388 30.42 8.37 21.49
N LEU A 389 30.17 8.96 20.32
CA LEU A 389 30.22 8.23 19.05
C LEU A 389 31.61 8.26 18.47
N LYS A 390 32.02 7.12 17.90
CA LYS A 390 33.25 7.03 17.12
C LYS A 390 33.16 7.94 15.90
N GLN A 391 34.23 8.67 15.63
CA GLN A 391 34.35 9.49 14.44
C GLN A 391 34.11 8.67 13.16
N ILE A 392 33.28 9.17 12.27
CA ILE A 392 32.96 8.51 11.00
C ILE A 392 33.98 8.95 9.95
N ASP A 393 34.95 8.08 9.67
CA ASP A 393 35.97 8.31 8.64
C ASP A 393 35.32 8.37 7.24
N GLY A 394 35.61 9.42 6.47
CA GLY A 394 35.12 9.59 5.09
C GLY A 394 33.78 10.33 4.94
N ALA A 395 33.21 10.87 6.02
CA ALA A 395 31.97 11.65 5.97
C ALA A 395 32.20 13.08 5.47
N THR A 396 32.31 13.29 4.17
CA THR A 396 32.50 14.63 3.56
C THR A 396 31.25 15.53 3.63
N SER A 397 30.08 14.98 3.98
CA SER A 397 28.80 15.71 4.05
C SER A 397 27.89 15.23 5.19
N LEU A 398 28.41 15.16 6.42
CA LEU A 398 27.58 14.90 7.60
C LEU A 398 26.82 16.19 7.98
N THR A 399 25.49 16.15 7.97
CA THR A 399 24.65 17.27 8.42
C THR A 399 24.32 17.24 9.91
N GLY A 400 24.43 16.07 10.55
CA GLY A 400 24.23 15.87 11.98
C GLY A 400 23.96 14.41 12.35
N PHE A 401 23.71 14.19 13.64
CA PHE A 401 23.38 12.93 14.28
C PHE A 401 21.92 12.94 14.77
N SER A 402 21.32 11.75 14.81
CA SER A 402 20.01 11.51 15.42
C SER A 402 20.16 10.28 16.33
N LEU A 403 19.76 10.42 17.60
CA LEU A 403 19.80 9.34 18.57
C LEU A 403 18.38 8.82 18.80
N LEU A 404 18.21 7.51 18.65
CA LEU A 404 17.01 6.81 19.06
C LEU A 404 17.29 6.06 20.36
N LEU A 405 16.54 6.37 21.41
CA LEU A 405 16.51 5.61 22.66
C LEU A 405 15.17 4.90 22.75
N ASN A 406 15.18 3.57 22.93
CA ASN A 406 13.96 2.76 22.97
C ASN A 406 13.02 2.99 21.76
N ASP A 407 13.61 3.09 20.57
CA ASP A 407 12.94 3.36 19.29
C ASP A 407 12.28 4.75 19.18
N VAL A 408 12.59 5.68 20.08
CA VAL A 408 12.12 7.07 20.05
C VAL A 408 13.30 8.01 19.84
N GLU A 409 13.17 8.93 18.87
CA GLU A 409 14.20 9.95 18.65
C GLU A 409 14.25 10.91 19.85
N VAL A 410 15.39 10.96 20.56
CA VAL A 410 15.59 11.79 21.76
C VAL A 410 16.59 12.92 21.55
N TYR A 411 17.37 12.87 20.47
CA TYR A 411 18.33 13.92 20.13
C TYR A 411 18.47 14.07 18.62
N ARG A 412 18.65 15.31 18.17
CA ARG A 412 19.02 15.67 16.80
C ARG A 412 19.94 16.90 16.83
N GLY A 413 21.15 16.79 16.30
CA GLY A 413 22.12 17.90 16.32
C GLY A 413 23.46 17.55 15.66
N SER A 414 24.42 18.48 15.65
CA SER A 414 25.72 18.31 14.97
C SER A 414 26.78 17.59 15.82
N GLU A 415 26.57 17.48 17.13
CA GLU A 415 27.61 17.00 18.06
C GLU A 415 27.67 15.45 18.09
N PRO A 416 28.88 14.86 18.08
CA PRO A 416 29.08 13.41 18.14
C PRO A 416 29.04 12.86 19.58
N SER A 417 28.93 13.73 20.58
CA SER A 417 28.74 13.38 21.99
C SER A 417 27.42 13.94 22.49
N PHE A 418 26.67 13.12 23.21
CA PHE A 418 25.39 13.53 23.76
C PHE A 418 25.23 13.01 25.17
N GLN A 419 24.86 13.92 26.06
CA GLN A 419 24.40 13.58 27.38
C GLN A 419 22.97 13.02 27.25
N LEU A 420 22.75 11.78 27.70
CA LEU A 420 21.39 11.30 27.85
C LEU A 420 20.72 12.20 28.89
N PRO A 421 19.57 12.82 28.59
CA PRO A 421 18.97 13.70 29.58
C PRO A 421 18.54 12.86 30.79
N ALA A 422 18.31 13.51 31.93
CA ALA A 422 17.92 12.87 33.21
C ALA A 422 16.60 12.03 33.17
N PHE A 423 16.06 11.78 31.97
CA PHE A 423 14.92 10.94 31.60
C PHE A 423 14.94 9.49 32.12
N LEU A 424 16.06 9.02 32.65
CA LEU A 424 16.16 7.69 33.26
C LEU A 424 15.60 7.63 34.69
N GLU A 425 15.35 8.78 35.33
CA GLU A 425 14.84 8.84 36.71
C GLU A 425 13.37 9.27 36.85
N SER A 426 12.76 9.92 35.85
CA SER A 426 11.40 10.44 35.97
C SER A 426 10.36 9.60 35.21
N THR A 427 9.49 8.92 35.95
CA THR A 427 8.24 8.30 35.48
C THR A 427 7.19 9.29 34.94
N GLU A 428 7.49 10.60 34.95
CA GLU A 428 6.63 11.66 34.43
C GLU A 428 7.22 12.21 33.14
N LEU A 429 6.69 11.80 31.98
CA LEU A 429 7.25 12.18 30.69
C LEU A 429 6.32 13.01 29.79
N PHE A 430 5.11 13.35 30.24
CA PHE A 430 4.16 14.10 29.41
C PHE A 430 3.39 15.15 30.23
N GLY A 431 4.13 16.13 30.77
CA GLY A 431 3.56 17.37 31.34
C GLY A 431 3.32 18.43 30.26
N PRO A 432 2.52 19.48 30.56
CA PRO A 432 2.05 20.42 29.56
C PRO A 432 3.19 21.28 29.00
N TYR A 433 3.12 21.44 27.69
CA TYR A 433 3.81 22.37 26.80
C TYR A 433 4.19 23.72 27.45
N GLU A 434 5.48 24.07 27.44
CA GLU A 434 5.93 25.48 27.50
C GLU A 434 6.50 25.88 26.13
N ASP A 435 5.98 26.98 25.61
CA ASP A 435 6.31 27.60 24.34
C ASP A 435 7.82 27.86 24.22
N SER A 436 8.46 27.18 23.27
CA SER A 436 9.70 27.68 22.67
C SER A 436 9.53 27.68 21.16
N THR A 437 9.59 28.89 20.61
CA THR A 437 9.35 29.28 19.21
C THR A 437 10.03 28.39 18.17
N PRO A 438 9.37 28.11 17.03
CA PRO A 438 9.95 27.36 15.94
C PRO A 438 10.95 28.22 15.17
N TRP A 439 12.19 27.74 15.06
CA TRP A 439 13.13 28.20 14.03
C TRP A 439 12.80 27.47 12.72
N TYR A 440 12.69 28.25 11.64
CA TYR A 440 12.33 27.83 10.27
C TYR A 440 13.32 26.86 9.63
#